data_AF-A0A4U1CED3-F1
#
_entry.id   AF-A0A4U1CED3-F1
#
_cell.length_a   1.000
_cell.length_b   1.000
_cell.length_c   1.000
_cell.angle_alpha   90.00
_cell.angle_beta   90.00
_cell.angle_gamma   90.00
#
_symmetry.space_group_name_H-M   'P 1'
#
loop_
_entity.id
_entity.type
_entity.pdbx_description
1 polymer ?
#
loop_
_entity_poly.entity_id
_entity_poly.type
_entity_poly.pdbx_seq_one_letter_code
_entity_poly.pdbx_strand_id
1 'polypeptide(L)'
;MKTILLVLIGLFIGSQVSAQTTAKGYVYEDANGNSKKESKEKGLAGVSVSNGVDVVQTDNKGYYQLPVGNDNILFVIKPSGYRVPVNELNQPTYYYIHKPLGSPVHFKYKGSEPTGKLPKSVDFPLTPYDEPSTFTALIFGDPQAYTLEEVNYFTKGIVDEVKGIKNVGFGLSLGDLVGDNLGLHNPYIKAVSNVGIPWYNLIGNHDMNYDATTDSLADETYEKNFGPANYSFNYGNAHFIVLDDIIYPDPRDGKSYWGGFRKDQLDFVENELKFIGKDKLIVLAFHIPLMIESGDPFRKEDRQRLFDILKDYPNTLSISAHTHLQRHNFYGKEEGWHQEKPHHEYNAGTTSGDWYSGEFNEQGVPASTMRDGTPKGYAFLTIDNNQYKIDYKVAGKPKGYQIQIFSPKVVARGRNTSAEIFANFFMGAEGNKVEYRINKGKWLPMVYVKDTDPSFLSKLQKWDLTEQLLRGRRPSNAVESTHLWSGSIPARTLPAGPHKIEVRATDMFGNVFTEEQSFKVEEPVK
;
A
#
# COMPACT_ATOMS: atom_id res chain seq x y z
N MET A 1 -36.86 -38.25 53.86
CA MET A 1 -35.94 -38.88 52.88
C MET A 1 -36.80 -39.22 51.67
N LYS A 2 -36.77 -38.44 50.58
CA LYS A 2 -35.82 -38.59 49.45
C LYS A 2 -35.81 -40.07 49.03
N THR A 3 -36.27 -40.53 47.87
CA THR A 3 -36.10 -40.08 46.49
C THR A 3 -36.96 -41.05 45.66
N ILE A 4 -37.72 -40.65 44.63
CA ILE A 4 -37.51 -41.04 43.23
C ILE A 4 -38.69 -40.43 42.46
N LEU A 5 -38.49 -39.22 41.95
CA LEU A 5 -39.34 -38.60 40.93
C LEU A 5 -38.42 -37.62 40.20
N LEU A 6 -37.65 -38.09 39.22
CA LEU A 6 -36.89 -37.28 38.25
C LEU A 6 -36.11 -38.19 37.29
N VAL A 7 -36.76 -38.70 36.25
CA VAL A 7 -36.05 -39.31 35.08
C VAL A 7 -36.62 -38.81 33.73
N LEU A 8 -37.42 -37.75 33.70
CA LEU A 8 -37.97 -37.21 32.44
C LEU A 8 -37.73 -35.70 32.25
N ILE A 9 -36.55 -35.22 32.64
CA ILE A 9 -36.04 -33.90 32.24
C ILE A 9 -34.56 -34.05 31.94
N GLY A 10 -34.21 -34.33 30.69
CA GLY A 10 -32.81 -34.47 30.32
C GLY A 10 -32.62 -34.93 28.89
N LEU A 11 -33.22 -34.23 27.91
CA LEU A 11 -32.90 -34.34 26.48
C LEU A 11 -33.48 -33.14 25.72
N PHE A 12 -33.16 -31.93 26.19
CA PHE A 12 -33.17 -30.72 25.36
C PHE A 12 -31.80 -30.06 25.52
N ILE A 13 -30.75 -30.77 25.12
CA ILE A 13 -29.51 -30.11 24.73
C ILE A 13 -29.86 -29.45 23.41
N GLY A 14 -30.21 -28.17 23.48
CA GLY A 14 -30.39 -27.33 22.32
C GLY A 14 -29.08 -27.26 21.57
N SER A 15 -28.94 -28.12 20.56
CA SER A 15 -28.08 -27.84 19.42
C SER A 15 -28.64 -26.57 18.78
N GLN A 16 -28.10 -25.42 19.17
CA GLN A 16 -28.13 -24.19 18.39
C GLN A 16 -27.36 -24.48 17.10
N VAL A 17 -27.97 -25.25 16.20
CA VAL A 17 -27.58 -25.27 14.80
C VAL A 17 -27.95 -23.89 14.31
N SER A 18 -27.00 -22.96 14.31
CA SER A 18 -27.13 -21.80 13.43
C SER A 18 -27.27 -22.37 12.03
N ALA A 19 -28.48 -22.32 11.48
CA ALA A 19 -28.71 -22.69 10.10
C ALA A 19 -27.92 -21.70 9.25
N GLN A 20 -26.74 -22.11 8.81
CA GLN A 20 -25.92 -21.34 7.89
C GLN A 20 -26.77 -21.12 6.63
N THR A 21 -27.09 -19.86 6.35
CA THR A 21 -27.90 -19.51 5.18
C THR A 21 -27.01 -19.62 3.95
N THR A 22 -27.59 -19.95 2.81
CA THR A 22 -26.83 -20.09 1.55
C THR A 22 -27.12 -18.89 0.67
N ALA A 23 -26.09 -18.07 0.45
CA ALA A 23 -26.09 -17.06 -0.61
C ALA A 23 -25.98 -17.75 -1.96
N LYS A 24 -26.71 -17.21 -2.92
CA LYS A 24 -26.73 -17.71 -4.28
C LYS A 24 -26.94 -16.56 -5.24
N GLY A 25 -26.46 -16.72 -6.46
CA GLY A 25 -26.75 -15.82 -7.55
C GLY A 25 -25.88 -16.09 -8.76
N TYR A 26 -25.70 -15.07 -9.59
CA TYR A 26 -25.07 -15.22 -10.89
C TYR A 26 -23.95 -14.21 -11.10
N VAL A 27 -22.84 -14.65 -11.68
CA VAL A 27 -21.88 -13.77 -12.37
C VAL A 27 -22.24 -13.78 -13.86
N TYR A 28 -22.31 -12.61 -14.49
CA TYR A 28 -22.83 -12.50 -15.86
C TYR A 28 -22.23 -11.33 -16.64
N GLU A 29 -22.32 -11.42 -17.96
CA GLU A 29 -21.99 -10.33 -18.87
C GLU A 29 -23.14 -9.30 -18.87
N ASP A 30 -22.91 -8.15 -18.24
CA ASP A 30 -23.85 -7.02 -18.21
C ASP A 30 -23.79 -6.28 -19.55
N ALA A 31 -24.58 -6.78 -20.50
CA ALA A 31 -24.51 -6.38 -21.90
C ALA A 31 -25.15 -5.01 -22.15
N ASN A 32 -26.06 -4.57 -21.27
CA ASN A 32 -26.77 -3.30 -21.39
C ASN A 32 -26.29 -2.25 -20.36
N GLY A 33 -25.41 -2.62 -19.43
CA GLY A 33 -24.80 -1.74 -18.44
C GLY A 33 -25.75 -1.31 -17.32
N ASN A 34 -26.84 -2.05 -17.09
CA ASN A 34 -27.85 -1.69 -16.10
C ASN A 34 -27.66 -2.38 -14.73
N SER A 35 -26.66 -3.26 -14.63
CA SER A 35 -26.29 -4.01 -13.42
C SER A 35 -27.42 -4.88 -12.83
N LYS A 36 -28.37 -5.31 -13.67
CA LYS A 36 -29.45 -6.23 -13.30
C LYS A 36 -29.44 -7.44 -14.21
N LYS A 37 -29.35 -8.63 -13.61
CA LYS A 37 -29.35 -9.89 -14.36
C LYS A 37 -30.66 -10.07 -15.13
N GLU A 38 -30.57 -10.06 -16.45
CA GLU A 38 -31.68 -10.33 -17.36
C GLU A 38 -31.57 -11.71 -18.01
N SER A 39 -32.70 -12.26 -18.49
CA SER A 39 -32.74 -13.63 -19.04
C SER A 39 -31.88 -13.83 -20.30
N LYS A 40 -31.60 -12.76 -21.04
CA LYS A 40 -30.78 -12.78 -22.26
C LYS A 40 -29.28 -12.63 -21.99
N GLU A 41 -28.91 -12.20 -20.79
CA GLU A 41 -27.50 -11.97 -20.46
C GLU A 41 -26.80 -13.28 -20.15
N LYS A 42 -25.63 -13.44 -20.74
CA LYS A 42 -24.82 -14.64 -20.64
C LYS A 42 -24.24 -14.75 -19.25
N GLY A 43 -24.44 -15.90 -18.60
CA GLY A 43 -23.72 -16.23 -17.37
C GLY A 43 -22.25 -16.56 -17.66
N LEU A 44 -21.39 -16.22 -16.71
CA LEU A 44 -19.94 -16.41 -16.82
C LEU A 44 -19.48 -17.59 -15.98
N ALA A 45 -18.99 -18.64 -16.63
CA ALA A 45 -18.50 -19.85 -15.99
C ALA A 45 -17.07 -19.71 -15.47
N GLY A 46 -16.74 -20.45 -14.40
CA GLY A 46 -15.38 -20.50 -13.86
C GLY A 46 -14.92 -19.21 -13.16
N VAL A 47 -15.83 -18.28 -12.89
CA VAL A 47 -15.51 -17.04 -12.16
C VAL A 47 -15.60 -17.30 -10.67
N SER A 48 -14.56 -16.92 -9.94
CA SER A 48 -14.50 -17.14 -8.50
C SER A 48 -15.34 -16.10 -7.75
N VAL A 49 -16.07 -16.55 -6.74
CA VAL A 49 -16.85 -15.73 -5.81
C VAL A 49 -16.48 -16.16 -4.39
N SER A 50 -16.36 -15.20 -3.48
CA SER A 50 -15.99 -15.45 -2.08
C SER A 50 -16.95 -14.79 -1.10
N ASN A 51 -16.99 -15.34 0.11
CA ASN A 51 -17.63 -14.78 1.31
C ASN A 51 -16.61 -14.20 2.33
N GLY A 52 -15.34 -14.07 1.92
CA GLY A 52 -14.21 -13.66 2.76
C GLY A 52 -13.34 -14.81 3.27
N VAL A 53 -13.76 -16.07 3.09
CA VAL A 53 -12.99 -17.27 3.49
C VAL A 53 -13.09 -18.38 2.45
N ASP A 54 -14.31 -18.80 2.13
CA ASP A 54 -14.59 -19.79 1.10
C ASP A 54 -14.51 -19.15 -0.28
N VAL A 55 -14.06 -19.94 -1.27
CA VAL A 55 -14.00 -19.51 -2.66
C VAL A 55 -14.59 -20.61 -3.54
N VAL A 56 -15.59 -20.27 -4.34
CA VAL A 56 -16.25 -21.18 -5.27
C VAL A 56 -16.18 -20.62 -6.68
N GLN A 57 -16.17 -21.48 -7.69
CA GLN A 57 -16.31 -21.07 -9.09
C GLN A 57 -17.75 -21.23 -9.56
N THR A 58 -18.19 -20.29 -10.39
CA THR A 58 -19.49 -20.35 -11.05
C THR A 58 -19.59 -21.53 -12.01
N ASP A 59 -20.78 -22.09 -12.14
CA ASP A 59 -21.09 -23.15 -13.11
C ASP A 59 -21.18 -22.62 -14.57
N ASN A 60 -21.50 -23.51 -15.52
CA ASN A 60 -21.63 -23.17 -16.95
C ASN A 60 -22.70 -22.10 -17.27
N LYS A 61 -23.59 -21.79 -16.32
CA LYS A 61 -24.63 -20.75 -16.44
C LYS A 61 -24.30 -19.52 -15.60
N GLY A 62 -23.09 -19.43 -15.04
CA GLY A 62 -22.67 -18.35 -14.16
C GLY A 62 -23.20 -18.44 -12.74
N TYR A 63 -23.85 -19.53 -12.36
CA TYR A 63 -24.47 -19.69 -11.05
C TYR A 63 -23.46 -20.08 -9.97
N TYR A 64 -23.59 -19.54 -8.76
CA TYR A 64 -22.80 -19.92 -7.59
C TYR A 64 -23.67 -20.09 -6.33
N GLN A 65 -23.11 -20.80 -5.34
CA GLN A 65 -23.64 -20.88 -3.98
C GLN A 65 -22.50 -20.79 -2.97
N LEU A 66 -22.71 -20.01 -1.90
CA LEU A 66 -21.76 -19.86 -0.80
C LEU A 66 -22.51 -19.90 0.54
N PRO A 67 -21.92 -20.49 1.58
CA PRO A 67 -22.44 -20.33 2.93
C PRO A 67 -22.25 -18.88 3.40
N VAL A 68 -23.23 -18.35 4.13
CA VAL A 68 -23.14 -17.06 4.81
C VAL A 68 -23.72 -17.14 6.21
N GLY A 69 -23.12 -16.38 7.12
CA GLY A 69 -23.61 -16.08 8.46
C GLY A 69 -24.28 -14.71 8.51
N ASN A 70 -24.21 -14.08 9.68
CA ASN A 70 -24.78 -12.74 9.91
C ASN A 70 -23.77 -11.60 9.70
N ASP A 71 -22.55 -11.94 9.33
CA ASP A 71 -21.49 -10.99 9.06
C ASP A 71 -20.58 -11.54 7.96
N ASN A 72 -20.96 -11.27 6.71
CA ASN A 72 -20.15 -11.63 5.55
C ASN A 72 -20.27 -10.55 4.49
N ILE A 73 -19.19 -10.34 3.75
CA ILE A 73 -19.21 -9.57 2.52
C ILE A 73 -18.96 -10.55 1.38
N LEU A 74 -19.94 -10.67 0.50
CA LEU A 74 -19.84 -11.49 -0.70
C LEU A 74 -19.20 -10.67 -1.81
N PHE A 75 -18.22 -11.21 -2.53
CA PHE A 75 -17.58 -10.48 -3.63
C PHE A 75 -17.15 -11.38 -4.77
N VAL A 76 -17.19 -10.84 -5.98
CA VAL A 76 -16.65 -11.51 -7.17
C VAL A 76 -15.16 -11.20 -7.30
N ILE A 77 -14.36 -12.24 -7.54
CA ILE A 77 -12.95 -12.08 -7.91
C ILE A 77 -12.92 -11.81 -9.40
N LYS A 78 -12.77 -10.53 -9.77
CA LYS A 78 -12.82 -10.08 -11.17
C LYS A 78 -11.88 -10.93 -12.04
N PRO A 79 -12.36 -11.63 -13.08
CA PRO A 79 -11.51 -12.34 -14.01
C PRO A 79 -10.77 -11.36 -14.95
N SER A 80 -9.68 -11.82 -15.57
CA SER A 80 -9.00 -11.04 -16.61
C SER A 80 -9.93 -10.83 -17.81
N GLY A 81 -9.82 -9.70 -18.51
CA GLY A 81 -10.67 -9.37 -19.67
C GLY A 81 -12.06 -8.81 -19.34
N TYR A 82 -12.34 -8.55 -18.05
CA TYR A 82 -13.62 -7.99 -17.60
C TYR A 82 -13.42 -6.79 -16.67
N ARG A 83 -14.36 -5.84 -16.70
CA ARG A 83 -14.49 -4.74 -15.74
C ARG A 83 -15.63 -5.03 -14.77
N VAL A 84 -15.45 -4.57 -13.55
CA VAL A 84 -16.55 -4.40 -12.59
C VAL A 84 -17.14 -2.99 -12.74
N PRO A 85 -18.43 -2.78 -12.41
CA PRO A 85 -18.97 -1.43 -12.37
C PRO A 85 -18.27 -0.58 -11.31
N VAL A 86 -18.34 0.73 -11.48
CA VAL A 86 -17.86 1.72 -10.50
C VAL A 86 -19.00 2.67 -10.16
N ASN A 87 -19.00 3.19 -8.94
CA ASN A 87 -19.92 4.26 -8.55
C ASN A 87 -19.46 5.63 -9.11
N GLU A 88 -20.23 6.68 -8.83
CA GLU A 88 -19.97 8.05 -9.25
C GLU A 88 -18.66 8.66 -8.68
N LEU A 89 -18.05 8.00 -7.71
CA LEU A 89 -16.77 8.36 -7.10
C LEU A 89 -15.63 7.43 -7.54
N ASN A 90 -15.84 6.64 -8.60
CA ASN A 90 -14.88 5.66 -9.15
C ASN A 90 -14.51 4.52 -8.19
N GLN A 91 -15.32 4.23 -7.18
CA GLN A 91 -15.11 3.04 -6.33
C GLN A 91 -15.72 1.81 -7.03
N PRO A 92 -14.95 0.72 -7.20
CA PRO A 92 -15.44 -0.55 -7.72
C PRO A 92 -16.59 -1.15 -6.89
N THR A 93 -17.69 -1.55 -7.54
CA THR A 93 -18.88 -2.14 -6.89
C THR A 93 -18.99 -3.64 -7.19
N TYR A 94 -18.03 -4.41 -6.68
CA TYR A 94 -17.87 -5.86 -6.95
C TYR A 94 -18.33 -6.75 -5.79
N TYR A 95 -19.01 -6.18 -4.80
CA TYR A 95 -19.35 -6.82 -3.54
C TYR A 95 -20.79 -6.53 -3.09
N TYR A 96 -21.27 -7.35 -2.14
CA TYR A 96 -22.53 -7.20 -1.43
C TYR A 96 -22.29 -7.45 0.07
N ILE A 97 -22.60 -6.45 0.89
CA ILE A 97 -22.50 -6.56 2.35
C ILE A 97 -23.74 -7.28 2.88
N HIS A 98 -23.53 -8.38 3.61
CA HIS A 98 -24.57 -9.13 4.32
C HIS A 98 -24.35 -9.05 5.83
N LYS A 99 -24.90 -7.99 6.43
CA LYS A 99 -24.97 -7.79 7.88
C LYS A 99 -26.45 -7.60 8.29
N PRO A 100 -27.26 -8.67 8.35
CA PRO A 100 -28.71 -8.56 8.62
C PRO A 100 -29.06 -7.83 9.92
N LEU A 101 -28.15 -7.84 10.89
CA LEU A 101 -28.29 -7.15 12.18
C LEU A 101 -27.55 -5.80 12.24
N GLY A 102 -26.80 -5.45 11.19
CA GLY A 102 -25.93 -4.28 11.13
C GLY A 102 -24.70 -4.42 12.02
N SER A 103 -23.85 -3.40 11.95
CA SER A 103 -22.65 -3.25 12.78
C SER A 103 -23.01 -2.80 14.21
N PRO A 104 -22.08 -2.92 15.18
CA PRO A 104 -22.29 -2.42 16.53
C PRO A 104 -22.73 -0.95 16.61
N VAL A 105 -23.93 -0.71 17.13
CA VAL A 105 -24.56 0.63 17.15
C VAL A 105 -23.89 1.62 18.11
N HIS A 106 -23.02 1.17 19.01
CA HIS A 106 -22.41 2.01 20.04
C HIS A 106 -21.05 2.60 19.62
N PHE A 107 -20.47 2.17 18.50
CA PHE A 107 -19.22 2.72 17.99
C PHE A 107 -19.34 4.21 17.69
N LYS A 108 -18.28 4.98 17.96
CA LYS A 108 -18.15 6.40 17.65
C LYS A 108 -18.37 6.64 16.16
N TYR A 109 -17.68 5.87 15.33
CA TYR A 109 -17.86 5.85 13.88
C TYR A 109 -18.74 4.65 13.51
N LYS A 110 -19.83 4.92 12.78
CA LYS A 110 -20.85 3.91 12.48
C LYS A 110 -20.44 3.06 11.29
N GLY A 111 -20.48 1.75 11.47
CA GLY A 111 -20.43 0.78 10.38
C GLY A 111 -21.74 0.67 9.58
N SER A 112 -21.91 -0.47 8.95
CA SER A 112 -23.07 -0.83 8.14
C SER A 112 -24.38 -0.82 8.94
N GLU A 113 -25.41 -0.21 8.35
CA GLU A 113 -26.78 -0.36 8.86
C GLU A 113 -27.30 -1.79 8.62
N PRO A 114 -28.34 -2.25 9.34
CA PRO A 114 -28.92 -3.57 9.11
C PRO A 114 -29.34 -3.77 7.65
N THR A 115 -28.70 -4.73 6.97
CA THR A 115 -28.95 -5.01 5.55
C THR A 115 -30.28 -5.74 5.33
N GLY A 116 -30.90 -6.24 6.41
CA GLY A 116 -32.08 -7.07 6.36
C GLY A 116 -31.80 -8.50 5.90
N LYS A 117 -32.87 -9.24 5.57
CA LYS A 117 -32.76 -10.64 5.13
C LYS A 117 -31.97 -10.74 3.83
N LEU A 118 -31.21 -11.83 3.70
CA LEU A 118 -30.51 -12.19 2.48
C LEU A 118 -31.46 -12.14 1.27
N PRO A 119 -31.13 -11.44 0.18
CA PRO A 119 -31.96 -11.37 -1.02
C PRO A 119 -32.06 -12.75 -1.70
N LYS A 120 -33.04 -12.88 -2.60
CA LYS A 120 -33.24 -14.15 -3.36
C LYS A 120 -32.04 -14.50 -4.25
N SER A 121 -31.32 -13.49 -4.72
CA SER A 121 -30.13 -13.58 -5.57
C SER A 121 -29.18 -12.44 -5.21
N VAL A 122 -27.88 -12.74 -5.17
CA VAL A 122 -26.79 -11.75 -5.14
C VAL A 122 -26.03 -11.92 -6.45
N ASP A 123 -26.19 -10.97 -7.36
CA ASP A 123 -25.68 -11.10 -8.73
C ASP A 123 -24.55 -10.10 -8.99
N PHE A 124 -23.52 -10.53 -9.70
CA PHE A 124 -22.33 -9.73 -10.01
C PHE A 124 -22.25 -9.45 -11.52
N PRO A 125 -22.54 -8.22 -11.97
CA PRO A 125 -22.36 -7.82 -13.35
C PRO A 125 -20.88 -7.64 -13.69
N LEU A 126 -20.48 -8.11 -14.86
CA LEU A 126 -19.16 -7.87 -15.43
C LEU A 126 -19.29 -7.40 -16.88
N THR A 127 -18.47 -6.45 -17.30
CA THR A 127 -18.45 -5.96 -18.69
C THR A 127 -17.17 -6.43 -19.38
N PRO A 128 -17.23 -7.20 -20.47
CA PRO A 128 -16.03 -7.63 -21.19
C PRO A 128 -15.31 -6.44 -21.81
N TYR A 129 -13.99 -6.50 -21.84
CA TYR A 129 -13.16 -5.54 -22.56
C TYR A 129 -11.84 -6.16 -22.99
N ASP A 130 -11.19 -5.51 -23.95
CA ASP A 130 -9.83 -5.85 -24.35
C ASP A 130 -8.85 -5.37 -23.26
N GLU A 131 -8.57 -6.23 -22.29
CA GLU A 131 -7.66 -5.96 -21.17
C GLU A 131 -6.21 -6.12 -21.62
N PRO A 132 -5.37 -5.08 -21.49
CA PRO A 132 -4.00 -5.15 -21.99
C PRO A 132 -3.14 -6.08 -21.13
N SER A 133 -2.22 -6.80 -21.77
CA SER A 133 -1.20 -7.62 -21.09
C SER A 133 -0.16 -6.76 -20.35
N THR A 134 -0.01 -5.51 -20.76
CA THR A 134 0.90 -4.52 -20.14
C THR A 134 0.07 -3.35 -19.62
N PHE A 135 0.17 -3.04 -18.34
CA PHE A 135 -0.61 -1.99 -17.71
C PHE A 135 0.13 -1.36 -16.54
N THR A 136 -0.36 -0.20 -16.08
CA THR A 136 0.18 0.50 -14.92
C THR A 136 -0.92 0.74 -13.90
N ALA A 137 -0.62 0.50 -12.63
CA ALA A 137 -1.43 0.90 -11.49
C ALA A 137 -0.76 2.08 -10.76
N LEU A 138 -1.57 2.99 -10.23
CA LEU A 138 -1.11 4.09 -9.39
C LEU A 138 -1.20 3.68 -7.91
N ILE A 139 -0.10 3.81 -7.17
CA ILE A 139 0.00 3.34 -5.79
C ILE A 139 0.23 4.52 -4.86
N PHE A 140 -0.66 4.69 -3.89
CA PHE A 140 -0.56 5.71 -2.83
C PHE A 140 -0.28 5.03 -1.49
N GLY A 141 0.82 5.40 -0.83
CA GLY A 141 1.05 5.09 0.59
C GLY A 141 0.50 6.20 1.49
N ASP A 142 -0.10 5.82 2.60
CA ASP A 142 -0.52 6.63 3.76
C ASP A 142 -0.92 8.09 3.45
N PRO A 143 -2.08 8.34 2.81
CA PRO A 143 -2.66 9.68 2.73
C PRO A 143 -2.88 10.31 4.10
N GLN A 144 -3.32 9.53 5.09
CA GLN A 144 -3.33 9.78 6.54
C GLN A 144 -3.62 11.22 6.96
N ALA A 145 -4.71 11.79 6.45
CA ALA A 145 -5.15 13.11 6.86
C ALA A 145 -5.93 13.04 8.19
N TYR A 146 -5.50 13.81 9.19
CA TYR A 146 -6.17 13.97 10.48
C TYR A 146 -7.25 15.07 10.45
N THR A 147 -7.17 15.97 9.47
CA THR A 147 -8.10 17.11 9.33
C THR A 147 -8.54 17.33 7.88
N LEU A 148 -9.63 18.08 7.67
CA LEU A 148 -10.05 18.52 6.34
C LEU A 148 -8.99 19.39 5.65
N GLU A 149 -8.18 20.13 6.40
CA GLU A 149 -7.08 20.91 5.84
C GLU A 149 -6.01 20.00 5.25
N GLU A 150 -5.66 18.91 5.95
CA GLU A 150 -4.71 17.92 5.44
C GLU A 150 -5.27 17.14 4.24
N VAL A 151 -6.59 16.87 4.19
CA VAL A 151 -7.23 16.37 2.96
C VAL A 151 -7.05 17.35 1.79
N ASN A 152 -7.10 18.66 2.05
CA ASN A 152 -6.81 19.66 1.03
C ASN A 152 -5.31 19.69 0.65
N TYR A 153 -4.40 19.46 1.59
CA TYR A 153 -2.97 19.31 1.30
C TYR A 153 -2.69 18.07 0.45
N PHE A 154 -3.33 16.94 0.75
CA PHE A 154 -3.31 15.73 -0.08
C PHE A 154 -3.82 16.03 -1.49
N THR A 155 -4.97 16.69 -1.59
CA THR A 155 -5.59 17.02 -2.88
C THR A 155 -4.66 17.87 -3.73
N LYS A 156 -4.17 18.99 -3.19
CA LYS A 156 -3.31 19.94 -3.92
C LYS A 156 -1.90 19.40 -4.18
N GLY A 157 -1.35 18.65 -3.23
CA GLY A 157 0.02 18.19 -3.25
C GLY A 157 0.22 16.90 -4.04
N ILE A 158 -0.83 16.10 -4.23
CA ILE A 158 -0.75 14.76 -4.82
C ILE A 158 -1.81 14.56 -5.89
N VAL A 159 -3.10 14.64 -5.53
CA VAL A 159 -4.20 14.27 -6.43
C VAL A 159 -4.27 15.16 -7.67
N ASP A 160 -4.11 16.48 -7.50
CA ASP A 160 -4.17 17.44 -8.61
C ASP A 160 -3.10 17.17 -9.68
N GLU A 161 -1.95 16.59 -9.30
CA GLU A 161 -0.89 16.24 -10.24
C GLU A 161 -1.26 15.05 -11.15
N VAL A 162 -2.07 14.12 -10.64
CA VAL A 162 -2.53 12.92 -11.35
C VAL A 162 -3.99 13.00 -11.78
N LYS A 163 -4.61 14.18 -11.69
CA LYS A 163 -6.00 14.40 -12.06
C LYS A 163 -6.25 14.06 -13.53
N GLY A 164 -7.18 13.16 -13.80
CA GLY A 164 -7.55 12.74 -15.15
C GLY A 164 -6.45 11.98 -15.90
N ILE A 165 -5.52 11.37 -15.16
CA ILE A 165 -4.40 10.60 -15.70
C ILE A 165 -4.85 9.58 -16.75
N LYS A 166 -3.99 9.36 -17.74
CA LYS A 166 -4.24 8.43 -18.86
C LYS A 166 -3.26 7.26 -18.79
N ASN A 167 -3.64 6.15 -19.43
CA ASN A 167 -2.83 4.93 -19.52
C ASN A 167 -2.49 4.31 -18.14
N VAL A 168 -3.36 4.52 -17.16
CA VAL A 168 -3.32 3.87 -15.85
C VAL A 168 -4.62 3.10 -15.68
N GLY A 169 -4.53 1.81 -15.35
CA GLY A 169 -5.68 0.90 -15.31
C GLY A 169 -6.55 1.11 -14.07
N PHE A 170 -5.93 1.34 -12.93
CA PHE A 170 -6.58 1.58 -11.64
C PHE A 170 -5.59 2.23 -10.66
N GLY A 171 -6.10 2.73 -9.54
CA GLY A 171 -5.29 3.11 -8.38
C GLY A 171 -5.54 2.22 -7.18
N LEU A 172 -4.58 2.17 -6.27
CA LEU A 172 -4.63 1.46 -5.00
C LEU A 172 -3.97 2.30 -3.91
N SER A 173 -4.71 2.62 -2.85
CA SER A 173 -4.13 3.19 -1.62
C SER A 173 -3.82 2.09 -0.62
N LEU A 174 -2.63 2.10 -0.04
CA LEU A 174 -2.07 1.05 0.81
C LEU A 174 -2.36 1.26 2.31
N GLY A 175 -3.57 1.65 2.68
CA GLY A 175 -3.94 1.89 4.08
C GLY A 175 -3.62 3.29 4.58
N ASP A 176 -4.01 3.53 5.83
CA ASP A 176 -4.00 4.82 6.51
C ASP A 176 -4.56 5.91 5.62
N LEU A 177 -5.80 5.69 5.15
CA LEU A 177 -6.50 6.61 4.27
C LEU A 177 -6.77 7.94 4.99
N VAL A 178 -7.02 7.86 6.30
CA VAL A 178 -7.18 8.99 7.22
C VAL A 178 -6.40 8.74 8.53
N GLY A 179 -6.21 9.78 9.33
CA GLY A 179 -5.56 9.68 10.64
C GLY A 179 -6.57 9.61 11.79
N ASP A 180 -7.08 8.41 12.12
CA ASP A 180 -8.01 8.09 13.24
C ASP A 180 -9.41 8.72 13.16
N ASN A 181 -9.60 9.68 12.26
CA ASN A 181 -10.87 10.36 12.08
C ASN A 181 -11.62 9.79 10.88
N LEU A 182 -12.31 8.66 11.08
CA LEU A 182 -13.05 7.96 10.00
C LEU A 182 -14.18 8.81 9.38
N GLY A 183 -14.56 9.93 10.01
CA GLY A 183 -15.42 10.94 9.40
C GLY A 183 -14.81 11.60 8.15
N LEU A 184 -13.50 11.46 7.95
CA LEU A 184 -12.76 11.95 6.79
C LEU A 184 -12.71 10.96 5.62
N HIS A 185 -13.23 9.72 5.75
CA HIS A 185 -13.31 8.77 4.63
C HIS A 185 -14.02 9.39 3.42
N ASN A 186 -15.16 10.05 3.64
CA ASN A 186 -15.92 10.70 2.55
C ASN A 186 -15.14 11.86 1.89
N PRO A 187 -14.56 12.82 2.63
CA PRO A 187 -13.62 13.79 2.08
C PRO A 187 -12.47 13.16 1.28
N TYR A 188 -11.85 12.10 1.79
CA TYR A 188 -10.78 11.36 1.12
C TYR A 188 -11.27 10.72 -0.20
N ILE A 189 -12.38 9.99 -0.19
CA ILE A 189 -12.98 9.37 -1.40
C ILE A 189 -13.25 10.43 -2.46
N LYS A 190 -13.80 11.58 -2.06
CA LYS A 190 -14.06 12.71 -2.98
C LYS A 190 -12.79 13.34 -3.54
N ALA A 191 -11.71 13.39 -2.75
CA ALA A 191 -10.42 13.85 -3.25
C ALA A 191 -9.93 12.88 -4.33
N VAL A 192 -9.79 11.60 -3.98
CA VAL A 192 -9.26 10.54 -4.86
C VAL A 192 -10.09 10.34 -6.12
N SER A 193 -11.41 10.51 -6.08
CA SER A 193 -12.24 10.35 -7.27
C SER A 193 -11.84 11.29 -8.41
N ASN A 194 -11.19 12.43 -8.12
CA ASN A 194 -10.68 13.35 -9.13
C ASN A 194 -9.54 12.76 -9.96
N VAL A 195 -8.84 11.71 -9.52
CA VAL A 195 -7.86 11.01 -10.36
C VAL A 195 -8.53 10.49 -11.64
N GLY A 196 -9.79 10.07 -11.55
CA GLY A 196 -10.62 9.73 -12.72
C GLY A 196 -10.43 8.32 -13.26
N ILE A 197 -9.95 7.39 -12.42
CA ILE A 197 -9.78 5.96 -12.70
C ILE A 197 -10.40 5.14 -11.55
N PRO A 198 -10.74 3.85 -11.76
CA PRO A 198 -11.18 2.98 -10.69
C PRO A 198 -10.18 2.96 -9.53
N TRP A 199 -10.66 3.11 -8.29
CA TRP A 199 -9.80 3.21 -7.12
C TRP A 199 -10.11 2.15 -6.07
N TYR A 200 -9.13 1.29 -5.82
CA TYR A 200 -9.13 0.28 -4.78
C TYR A 200 -8.50 0.85 -3.50
N ASN A 201 -8.95 0.38 -2.35
CA ASN A 201 -8.41 0.80 -1.06
C ASN A 201 -8.04 -0.42 -0.24
N LEU A 202 -7.02 -0.25 0.58
CA LEU A 202 -6.62 -1.14 1.65
C LEU A 202 -6.85 -0.39 2.97
N ILE A 203 -7.14 -1.12 4.04
CA ILE A 203 -7.26 -0.58 5.39
C ILE A 203 -5.86 -0.45 6.04
N GLY A 204 -5.61 0.62 6.78
CA GLY A 204 -4.44 0.71 7.69
C GLY A 204 -4.87 0.85 9.15
N ASN A 205 -3.89 0.90 10.05
CA ASN A 205 -4.17 0.94 11.48
C ASN A 205 -4.92 2.21 11.92
N HIS A 206 -4.82 3.32 11.17
CA HIS A 206 -5.56 4.55 11.45
C HIS A 206 -6.97 4.59 10.85
N ASP A 207 -7.37 3.56 10.10
CA ASP A 207 -8.70 3.44 9.48
C ASP A 207 -9.67 2.57 10.31
N MET A 208 -9.26 2.14 11.51
CA MET A 208 -9.98 1.20 12.36
C MET A 208 -10.98 1.84 13.34
N ASN A 209 -12.00 1.07 13.68
CA ASN A 209 -12.91 1.31 14.79
C ASN A 209 -12.25 0.94 16.14
N TYR A 210 -11.63 1.91 16.81
CA TYR A 210 -11.00 1.67 18.11
C TYR A 210 -11.97 1.28 19.26
N ASP A 211 -13.28 1.43 19.07
CA ASP A 211 -14.29 0.94 20.02
C ASP A 211 -14.47 -0.59 19.96
N ALA A 212 -13.90 -1.26 18.96
CA ALA A 212 -14.00 -2.70 18.78
C ALA A 212 -13.30 -3.47 19.91
N THR A 213 -13.96 -4.53 20.37
CA THR A 213 -13.43 -5.44 21.41
C THR A 213 -12.87 -6.74 20.83
N THR A 214 -13.01 -6.92 19.51
CA THR A 214 -12.53 -8.08 18.75
C THR A 214 -12.13 -7.64 17.36
N ASP A 215 -11.11 -8.29 16.81
CA ASP A 215 -10.53 -7.98 15.49
C ASP A 215 -11.51 -7.98 14.33
N SER A 216 -12.44 -8.95 14.31
CA SER A 216 -13.46 -9.04 13.26
C SER A 216 -14.47 -7.88 13.25
N LEU A 217 -14.39 -6.93 14.18
CA LEU A 217 -15.24 -5.74 14.25
C LEU A 217 -14.43 -4.44 14.09
N ALA A 218 -13.11 -4.52 13.91
CA ALA A 218 -12.23 -3.36 13.86
C ALA A 218 -12.36 -2.57 12.55
N ASP A 219 -12.93 -3.15 11.49
CA ASP A 219 -13.03 -2.57 10.15
C ASP A 219 -14.46 -2.15 9.76
N GLU A 220 -15.44 -2.18 10.67
CA GLU A 220 -16.86 -1.96 10.37
C GLU A 220 -17.19 -0.68 9.57
N THR A 221 -16.51 0.42 9.91
CA THR A 221 -16.67 1.71 9.21
C THR A 221 -15.90 1.72 7.88
N TYR A 222 -14.77 1.03 7.80
CA TYR A 222 -14.06 0.82 6.55
C TYR A 222 -14.95 0.02 5.59
N GLU A 223 -15.47 -1.12 6.04
CA GLU A 223 -16.31 -2.01 5.24
C GLU A 223 -17.52 -1.31 4.63
N LYS A 224 -18.20 -0.50 5.45
CA LYS A 224 -19.32 0.33 5.00
C LYS A 224 -18.95 1.25 3.83
N ASN A 225 -17.77 1.86 3.86
CA ASN A 225 -17.39 2.92 2.94
C ASN A 225 -16.58 2.44 1.72
N PHE A 226 -15.91 1.29 1.84
CA PHE A 226 -14.96 0.79 0.84
C PHE A 226 -15.20 -0.65 0.39
N GLY A 227 -16.03 -1.41 1.10
CA GLY A 227 -16.26 -2.83 0.84
C GLY A 227 -15.32 -3.74 1.63
N PRO A 228 -15.12 -5.00 1.21
CA PRO A 228 -14.38 -5.98 2.00
C PRO A 228 -12.95 -5.49 2.30
N ALA A 229 -12.46 -5.72 3.53
CA ALA A 229 -11.08 -5.44 3.90
C ALA A 229 -10.08 -6.47 3.33
N ASN A 230 -10.59 -7.64 2.91
CA ASN A 230 -9.83 -8.72 2.32
C ASN A 230 -10.49 -9.13 0.99
N TYR A 231 -9.80 -8.97 -0.12
CA TYR A 231 -10.35 -9.25 -1.46
C TYR A 231 -9.26 -9.46 -2.51
N SER A 232 -9.66 -9.94 -3.68
CA SER A 232 -8.74 -10.16 -4.78
C SER A 232 -9.37 -9.88 -6.15
N PHE A 233 -8.51 -9.64 -7.14
CA PHE A 233 -8.92 -9.45 -8.52
C PHE A 233 -7.78 -9.76 -9.49
N ASN A 234 -8.12 -10.17 -10.71
CA ASN A 234 -7.15 -10.34 -11.79
C ASN A 234 -7.07 -9.07 -12.64
N TYR A 235 -5.88 -8.72 -13.12
CA TYR A 235 -5.71 -7.71 -14.17
C TYR A 235 -4.56 -8.16 -15.08
N GLY A 236 -4.83 -8.34 -16.37
CA GLY A 236 -3.87 -8.95 -17.29
C GLY A 236 -3.44 -10.33 -16.79
N ASN A 237 -2.13 -10.58 -16.73
CA ASN A 237 -1.58 -11.81 -16.18
C ASN A 237 -1.07 -11.68 -14.72
N ALA A 238 -1.62 -10.72 -13.98
CA ALA A 238 -1.42 -10.56 -12.55
C ALA A 238 -2.68 -10.86 -11.75
N HIS A 239 -2.48 -11.31 -10.52
CA HIS A 239 -3.52 -11.59 -9.53
C HIS A 239 -3.19 -10.80 -8.26
N PHE A 240 -4.04 -9.82 -7.94
CA PHE A 240 -3.90 -8.94 -6.79
C PHE A 240 -4.69 -9.51 -5.62
N ILE A 241 -4.05 -9.60 -4.47
CA ILE A 241 -4.64 -10.00 -3.19
C ILE A 241 -4.41 -8.86 -2.21
N VAL A 242 -5.49 -8.24 -1.74
CA VAL A 242 -5.48 -7.13 -0.78
C VAL A 242 -5.93 -7.69 0.57
N LEU A 243 -5.12 -7.53 1.60
CA LEU A 243 -5.32 -8.12 2.93
C LEU A 243 -5.16 -7.07 4.02
N ASP A 244 -6.12 -7.05 4.93
CA ASP A 244 -5.98 -6.39 6.22
C ASP A 244 -4.99 -7.16 7.09
N ASP A 245 -3.89 -6.52 7.48
CA ASP A 245 -2.84 -7.13 8.30
C ASP A 245 -2.73 -6.48 9.69
N ILE A 246 -3.81 -5.85 10.15
CA ILE A 246 -3.86 -5.19 11.45
C ILE A 246 -4.67 -6.04 12.43
N ILE A 247 -4.01 -6.60 13.44
CA ILE A 247 -4.69 -7.31 14.52
C ILE A 247 -5.01 -6.30 15.64
N TYR A 248 -6.28 -5.93 15.80
CA TYR A 248 -6.76 -4.98 16.79
C TYR A 248 -8.07 -5.44 17.50
N PRO A 249 -8.15 -5.42 18.85
CA PRO A 249 -7.06 -5.08 19.75
C PRO A 249 -6.00 -6.18 19.77
N ASP A 250 -4.76 -5.79 19.98
CA ASP A 250 -3.65 -6.71 20.18
C ASP A 250 -4.01 -7.67 21.32
N PRO A 251 -4.02 -9.00 21.07
CA PRO A 251 -4.39 -9.98 22.08
C PRO A 251 -3.46 -10.02 23.30
N ARG A 252 -2.27 -9.39 23.24
CA ARG A 252 -1.30 -9.34 24.33
C ARG A 252 -1.61 -8.27 25.38
N ASP A 253 -2.18 -7.13 24.98
CA ASP A 253 -2.45 -6.00 25.89
C ASP A 253 -3.91 -5.48 25.84
N GLY A 254 -4.69 -5.90 24.85
CA GLY A 254 -6.07 -5.50 24.64
C GLY A 254 -6.28 -4.04 24.22
N LYS A 255 -5.23 -3.35 23.75
CA LYS A 255 -5.27 -1.90 23.47
C LYS A 255 -4.50 -1.46 22.23
N SER A 256 -3.32 -2.01 21.98
CA SER A 256 -2.52 -1.64 20.80
C SER A 256 -2.98 -2.44 19.58
N TYR A 257 -2.33 -2.26 18.44
CA TYR A 257 -2.48 -3.16 17.28
C TYR A 257 -1.19 -3.95 17.10
N TRP A 258 -1.29 -5.07 16.38
CA TRP A 258 -0.14 -5.89 16.03
C TRP A 258 -0.20 -6.30 14.56
N GLY A 259 0.90 -6.12 13.82
CA GLY A 259 0.99 -6.59 12.43
C GLY A 259 0.91 -8.11 12.34
N GLY A 260 -0.03 -8.63 11.57
CA GLY A 260 -0.26 -10.06 11.43
C GLY A 260 -1.52 -10.38 10.64
N PHE A 261 -1.79 -11.66 10.45
CA PHE A 261 -3.00 -12.10 9.75
C PHE A 261 -3.84 -13.00 10.65
N ARG A 262 -5.15 -12.81 10.61
CA ARG A 262 -6.07 -13.79 11.15
C ARG A 262 -6.03 -15.08 10.33
N LYS A 263 -6.49 -16.16 10.96
CA LYS A 263 -6.55 -17.47 10.32
C LYS A 263 -7.43 -17.49 9.07
N ASP A 264 -8.58 -16.85 9.13
CA ASP A 264 -9.61 -16.80 8.07
C ASP A 264 -9.11 -16.05 6.83
N GLN A 265 -8.32 -15.00 7.00
CA GLN A 265 -7.67 -14.27 5.91
C GLN A 265 -6.67 -15.16 5.14
N LEU A 266 -5.83 -15.91 5.85
CA LEU A 266 -4.89 -16.85 5.20
C LEU A 266 -5.60 -18.10 4.66
N ASP A 267 -6.73 -18.51 5.26
CA ASP A 267 -7.61 -19.54 4.68
C ASP A 267 -8.17 -19.07 3.33
N PHE A 268 -8.59 -17.80 3.22
CA PHE A 268 -9.04 -17.19 1.96
C PHE A 268 -7.95 -17.23 0.88
N VAL A 269 -6.73 -16.79 1.20
CA VAL A 269 -5.59 -16.81 0.27
C VAL A 269 -5.32 -18.24 -0.23
N GLU A 270 -5.30 -19.22 0.68
CA GLU A 270 -5.10 -20.63 0.32
C GLU A 270 -6.23 -21.18 -0.55
N ASN A 271 -7.48 -20.78 -0.27
CA ASN A 271 -8.65 -21.22 -1.01
C ASN A 271 -8.73 -20.63 -2.42
N GLU A 272 -8.41 -19.35 -2.60
CA GLU A 272 -8.47 -18.72 -3.91
C GLU A 272 -7.36 -19.21 -4.84
N LEU A 273 -6.15 -19.38 -4.30
CA LEU A 273 -4.97 -19.74 -5.10
C LEU A 273 -5.08 -21.15 -5.72
N LYS A 274 -5.99 -22.00 -5.23
CA LYS A 274 -6.36 -23.27 -5.89
C LYS A 274 -6.87 -23.07 -7.32
N PHE A 275 -7.42 -21.89 -7.64
CA PHE A 275 -7.97 -21.55 -8.95
C PHE A 275 -7.04 -20.65 -9.79
N ILE A 276 -5.86 -20.29 -9.27
CA ILE A 276 -4.93 -19.35 -9.91
C ILE A 276 -3.72 -20.12 -10.48
N GLY A 277 -3.51 -19.97 -11.79
CA GLY A 277 -2.36 -20.53 -12.51
C GLY A 277 -1.02 -20.07 -11.93
N LYS A 278 -0.04 -20.98 -11.88
CA LYS A 278 1.29 -20.74 -11.29
C LYS A 278 2.17 -19.81 -12.12
N ASP A 279 1.79 -19.54 -13.37
CA ASP A 279 2.48 -18.63 -14.28
C ASP A 279 2.13 -17.15 -14.05
N LYS A 280 1.07 -16.86 -13.29
CA LYS A 280 0.68 -15.49 -12.92
C LYS A 280 1.69 -14.81 -12.00
N LEU A 281 1.73 -13.49 -12.06
CA LEU A 281 2.31 -12.67 -10.99
C LEU A 281 1.30 -12.57 -9.84
N ILE A 282 1.67 -12.99 -8.64
CA ILE A 282 0.90 -12.74 -7.42
C ILE A 282 1.38 -11.42 -6.81
N VAL A 283 0.49 -10.43 -6.72
CA VAL A 283 0.75 -9.15 -6.05
C VAL A 283 -0.03 -9.12 -4.75
N LEU A 284 0.66 -9.11 -3.61
CA LEU A 284 0.05 -8.98 -2.29
C LEU A 284 0.14 -7.52 -1.85
N ALA A 285 -0.96 -6.97 -1.34
CA ALA A 285 -1.01 -5.63 -0.77
C ALA A 285 -1.57 -5.71 0.65
N PHE A 286 -0.80 -5.19 1.61
CA PHE A 286 -1.13 -5.13 3.04
C PHE A 286 -0.40 -3.91 3.64
N HIS A 287 -0.81 -3.43 4.81
CA HIS A 287 -0.39 -2.09 5.25
C HIS A 287 0.96 -2.14 5.96
N ILE A 288 1.12 -3.05 6.92
CA ILE A 288 2.33 -3.20 7.74
C ILE A 288 3.36 -4.11 7.04
N PRO A 289 4.61 -3.67 6.85
CA PRO A 289 5.65 -4.52 6.26
C PRO A 289 5.89 -5.84 7.00
N LEU A 290 6.18 -6.92 6.25
CA LEU A 290 6.51 -8.22 6.85
C LEU A 290 7.89 -8.23 7.55
N MET A 291 8.69 -7.19 7.32
CA MET A 291 10.01 -6.94 7.91
C MET A 291 9.98 -5.63 8.70
N ILE A 292 10.04 -5.76 10.03
CA ILE A 292 10.20 -4.64 10.94
C ILE A 292 11.51 -4.87 11.71
N GLU A 293 12.53 -4.06 11.39
CA GLU A 293 13.89 -4.18 11.95
C GLU A 293 13.98 -3.68 13.40
N SER A 294 13.02 -2.87 13.85
CA SER A 294 12.95 -2.35 15.22
C SER A 294 11.51 -2.14 15.70
N GLY A 295 11.18 -2.58 16.91
CA GLY A 295 9.85 -2.45 17.50
C GLY A 295 9.16 -3.80 17.69
N ASP A 296 7.84 -3.81 17.58
CA ASP A 296 7.03 -5.03 17.66
C ASP A 296 6.93 -5.68 16.27
N PRO A 297 7.57 -6.83 16.04
CA PRO A 297 7.65 -7.41 14.71
C PRO A 297 6.30 -7.98 14.27
N PHE A 298 6.06 -7.94 12.95
CA PHE A 298 5.00 -8.70 12.31
C PHE A 298 5.00 -10.16 12.79
N ARG A 299 3.82 -10.73 13.04
CA ARG A 299 3.63 -12.11 13.51
C ARG A 299 4.32 -13.11 12.60
N LYS A 300 5.40 -13.74 13.12
CA LYS A 300 6.29 -14.61 12.33
C LYS A 300 5.56 -15.84 11.80
N GLU A 301 4.66 -16.41 12.59
CA GLU A 301 3.88 -17.60 12.23
C GLU A 301 2.94 -17.31 11.05
N ASP A 302 2.32 -16.12 11.04
CA ASP A 302 1.41 -15.70 9.98
C ASP A 302 2.21 -15.42 8.69
N ARG A 303 3.36 -14.74 8.79
CA ARG A 303 4.30 -14.57 7.67
C ARG A 303 4.78 -15.91 7.11
N GLN A 304 5.13 -16.85 7.98
CA GLN A 304 5.59 -18.17 7.55
C GLN A 304 4.48 -18.92 6.82
N ARG A 305 3.25 -18.91 7.33
CA ARG A 305 2.11 -19.53 6.64
C ARG A 305 1.86 -18.89 5.27
N LEU A 306 1.95 -17.56 5.16
CA LEU A 306 1.86 -16.88 3.86
C LEU A 306 2.95 -17.37 2.88
N PHE A 307 4.21 -17.46 3.33
CA PHE A 307 5.31 -17.97 2.50
C PHE A 307 5.12 -19.45 2.10
N ASP A 308 4.57 -20.28 2.99
CA ASP A 308 4.24 -21.68 2.69
C ASP A 308 3.16 -21.80 1.61
N ILE A 309 2.16 -20.92 1.62
CA ILE A 309 1.11 -20.84 0.61
C ILE A 309 1.69 -20.43 -0.77
N LEU A 310 2.67 -19.51 -0.77
CA LEU A 310 3.26 -18.94 -1.99
C LEU A 310 4.41 -19.75 -2.60
N LYS A 311 4.87 -20.83 -1.94
CA LYS A 311 6.08 -21.57 -2.32
C LYS A 311 6.12 -22.05 -3.78
N ASP A 312 4.96 -22.30 -4.39
CA ASP A 312 4.82 -22.81 -5.77
C ASP A 312 4.62 -21.68 -6.81
N TYR A 313 4.63 -20.40 -6.41
CA TYR A 313 4.46 -19.25 -7.29
C TYR A 313 5.80 -18.55 -7.55
N PRO A 314 6.42 -18.71 -8.73
CA PRO A 314 7.74 -18.15 -9.03
C PRO A 314 7.76 -16.63 -9.20
N ASN A 315 6.61 -16.01 -9.47
CA ASN A 315 6.47 -14.57 -9.67
C ASN A 315 5.59 -13.99 -8.56
N THR A 316 6.22 -13.35 -7.59
CA THR A 316 5.53 -12.73 -6.45
C THR A 316 6.11 -11.34 -6.17
N LEU A 317 5.24 -10.44 -5.72
CA LEU A 317 5.57 -9.11 -5.22
C LEU A 317 4.66 -8.84 -4.02
N SER A 318 5.21 -8.32 -2.93
CA SER A 318 4.41 -7.66 -1.90
C SER A 318 4.58 -6.15 -1.98
N ILE A 319 3.53 -5.40 -1.66
CA ILE A 319 3.56 -3.93 -1.53
C ILE A 319 2.94 -3.54 -0.19
N SER A 320 3.63 -2.66 0.52
CA SER A 320 3.26 -2.18 1.87
C SER A 320 3.50 -0.68 2.03
N ALA A 321 3.07 -0.09 3.15
CA ALA A 321 3.32 1.31 3.47
C ALA A 321 3.61 1.48 4.98
N HIS A 322 2.82 2.24 5.75
CA HIS A 322 2.89 2.32 7.23
C HIS A 322 4.11 3.03 7.84
N THR A 323 5.30 2.86 7.25
CA THR A 323 6.57 3.26 7.89
C THR A 323 6.87 4.75 7.77
N HIS A 324 6.23 5.44 6.82
CA HIS A 324 6.64 6.77 6.36
C HIS A 324 8.10 6.82 5.91
N LEU A 325 8.57 5.74 5.30
CA LEU A 325 9.87 5.57 4.67
C LEU A 325 9.67 4.92 3.30
N GLN A 326 10.72 4.95 2.48
CA GLN A 326 10.76 4.21 1.22
C GLN A 326 11.89 3.18 1.24
N ARG A 327 11.57 1.92 0.94
CA ARG A 327 12.58 0.84 0.92
C ARG A 327 12.15 -0.39 0.13
N HIS A 328 13.15 -1.16 -0.26
CA HIS A 328 13.02 -2.50 -0.80
C HIS A 328 13.41 -3.52 0.27
N ASN A 329 12.49 -4.42 0.62
CA ASN A 329 12.76 -5.53 1.55
C ASN A 329 12.86 -6.83 0.73
N PHE A 330 13.84 -7.67 1.06
CA PHE A 330 14.06 -8.96 0.40
C PHE A 330 14.06 -10.09 1.44
N TYR A 331 13.27 -11.13 1.18
CA TYR A 331 13.14 -12.29 2.07
C TYR A 331 13.75 -13.52 1.41
N GLY A 332 14.84 -14.02 1.97
CA GLY A 332 15.50 -15.26 1.60
C GLY A 332 15.17 -16.40 2.56
N LYS A 333 16.00 -17.45 2.51
CA LYS A 333 15.84 -18.66 3.33
C LYS A 333 15.90 -18.35 4.83
N GLU A 334 16.68 -17.35 5.23
CA GLU A 334 16.82 -16.92 6.64
C GLU A 334 15.51 -16.32 7.18
N GLU A 335 14.72 -15.68 6.34
CA GLU A 335 13.43 -15.10 6.70
C GLU A 335 12.25 -16.08 6.58
N GLY A 336 12.50 -17.31 6.11
CA GLY A 336 11.49 -18.35 5.92
C GLY A 336 10.97 -18.53 4.50
N TRP A 337 11.59 -17.86 3.52
CA TRP A 337 11.22 -17.98 2.10
C TRP A 337 11.76 -19.27 1.47
N HIS A 338 10.93 -19.94 0.67
CA HIS A 338 11.23 -21.27 0.14
C HIS A 338 12.01 -21.28 -1.19
N GLN A 339 11.97 -20.19 -1.96
CA GLN A 339 12.55 -20.17 -3.30
C GLN A 339 13.95 -19.56 -3.32
N GLU A 340 14.74 -19.91 -4.33
CA GLU A 340 16.13 -19.41 -4.46
C GLU A 340 16.19 -17.90 -4.71
N LYS A 341 15.27 -17.36 -5.52
CA LYS A 341 15.14 -15.91 -5.69
C LYS A 341 14.40 -15.35 -4.47
N PRO A 342 14.98 -14.39 -3.73
CA PRO A 342 14.30 -13.77 -2.60
C PRO A 342 12.95 -13.16 -3.00
N HIS A 343 11.95 -13.29 -2.12
CA HIS A 343 10.70 -12.56 -2.27
C HIS A 343 10.96 -11.07 -2.10
N HIS A 344 10.41 -10.25 -2.98
CA HIS A 344 10.56 -8.80 -2.94
C HIS A 344 9.28 -8.17 -2.39
N GLU A 345 9.44 -7.34 -1.36
CA GLU A 345 8.42 -6.42 -0.90
C GLU A 345 8.89 -4.97 -1.11
N TYR A 346 8.04 -4.17 -1.74
CA TYR A 346 8.24 -2.74 -1.85
C TYR A 346 7.43 -2.00 -0.79
N ASN A 347 8.14 -1.35 0.13
CA ASN A 347 7.54 -0.49 1.13
C ASN A 347 7.48 0.94 0.58
N ALA A 348 6.27 1.37 0.22
CA ALA A 348 6.02 2.56 -0.56
C ALA A 348 6.20 3.84 0.27
N GLY A 349 6.94 4.79 -0.28
CA GLY A 349 6.97 6.15 0.25
C GLY A 349 5.57 6.79 0.24
N THR A 350 5.29 7.62 1.23
CA THR A 350 3.93 8.07 1.53
C THR A 350 3.58 9.38 0.83
N THR A 351 2.28 9.54 0.55
CA THR A 351 1.68 10.73 -0.07
C THR A 351 1.54 11.89 0.93
N SER A 352 1.42 11.59 2.22
CA SER A 352 1.50 12.56 3.32
C SER A 352 2.93 12.93 3.70
N GLY A 353 3.93 12.13 3.28
CA GLY A 353 5.32 12.27 3.71
C GLY A 353 5.46 12.07 5.21
N ASP A 354 6.23 12.91 5.90
CA ASP A 354 6.26 12.95 7.37
C ASP A 354 5.02 13.67 7.95
N TRP A 355 3.83 13.11 7.70
CA TRP A 355 2.51 13.54 8.20
C TRP A 355 2.20 15.03 7.96
N TYR A 356 2.37 15.55 6.74
CA TYR A 356 2.14 16.97 6.44
C TYR A 356 3.04 17.93 7.25
N SER A 357 4.22 17.49 7.70
CA SER A 357 5.22 18.36 8.33
C SER A 357 6.06 19.13 7.31
N GLY A 358 6.94 20.00 7.81
CA GLY A 358 7.89 20.78 7.06
C GLY A 358 7.41 22.17 6.69
N GLU A 359 8.28 22.90 6.02
CA GLU A 359 7.96 24.23 5.48
C GLU A 359 6.98 24.09 4.32
N PHE A 360 6.17 25.12 4.10
CA PHE A 360 5.27 25.17 2.95
C PHE A 360 6.07 25.37 1.66
N ASN A 361 5.72 24.60 0.63
CA ASN A 361 6.25 24.75 -0.72
C ASN A 361 5.51 25.85 -1.51
N GLU A 362 5.90 26.06 -2.76
CA GLU A 362 5.28 27.08 -3.64
C GLU A 362 3.80 26.84 -3.94
N GLN A 363 3.31 25.60 -3.82
CA GLN A 363 1.89 25.25 -3.97
C GLN A 363 1.08 25.54 -2.70
N GLY A 364 1.74 25.99 -1.62
CA GLY A 364 1.09 26.25 -0.35
C GLY A 364 0.69 24.97 0.39
N VAL A 365 1.43 23.87 0.21
CA VAL A 365 1.31 22.65 1.02
C VAL A 365 2.65 22.36 1.73
N PRO A 366 2.65 21.67 2.88
CA PRO A 366 3.90 21.28 3.55
C PRO A 366 4.78 20.42 2.64
N ALA A 367 6.11 20.58 2.72
CA ALA A 367 7.07 19.85 1.89
C ALA A 367 7.14 18.36 2.24
N SER A 368 6.96 18.03 3.53
CA SER A 368 6.79 16.67 4.05
C SER A 368 7.83 15.67 3.54
N THR A 369 9.12 16.03 3.61
CA THR A 369 10.19 15.05 3.39
C THR A 369 10.14 14.00 4.50
N MET A 370 10.13 12.72 4.12
CA MET A 370 10.16 11.57 5.02
C MET A 370 11.47 11.49 5.80
N ARG A 371 11.48 10.68 6.86
CA ARG A 371 12.57 10.66 7.85
C ARG A 371 13.88 10.07 7.32
N ASP A 372 13.81 9.29 6.25
CA ASP A 372 14.95 8.77 5.48
C ASP A 372 15.48 9.77 4.41
N GLY A 373 14.88 10.97 4.34
CA GLY A 373 15.24 12.00 3.37
C GLY A 373 14.51 11.95 2.03
N THR A 374 13.65 10.95 1.80
CA THR A 374 12.83 10.86 0.58
C THR A 374 11.70 11.90 0.61
N PRO A 375 11.58 12.79 -0.40
CA PRO A 375 10.43 13.70 -0.50
C PRO A 375 9.12 12.93 -0.76
N LYS A 376 7.98 13.42 -0.25
CA LYS A 376 6.68 12.78 -0.52
C LYS A 376 6.35 12.68 -2.01
N GLY A 377 5.50 11.71 -2.32
CA GLY A 377 5.23 11.31 -3.69
C GLY A 377 4.33 10.08 -3.76
N TYR A 378 4.34 9.41 -4.90
CA TYR A 378 3.51 8.24 -5.20
C TYR A 378 4.24 7.32 -6.16
N ALA A 379 3.82 6.06 -6.27
CA ALA A 379 4.48 5.08 -7.13
C ALA A 379 3.61 4.64 -8.31
N PHE A 380 4.26 4.27 -9.41
CA PHE A 380 3.66 3.57 -10.54
C PHE A 380 4.13 2.13 -10.53
N LEU A 381 3.20 1.19 -10.40
CA LEU A 381 3.45 -0.24 -10.58
C LEU A 381 3.09 -0.60 -12.02
N THR A 382 4.10 -0.80 -12.86
CA THR A 382 3.91 -1.27 -14.23
C THR A 382 4.10 -2.77 -14.28
N ILE A 383 3.12 -3.49 -14.80
CA ILE A 383 3.17 -4.93 -15.01
C ILE A 383 3.18 -5.19 -16.50
N ASP A 384 4.15 -5.97 -16.94
CA ASP A 384 4.27 -6.47 -18.30
C ASP A 384 4.15 -8.00 -18.26
N ASN A 385 2.98 -8.50 -18.65
CA ASN A 385 2.56 -9.88 -18.45
C ASN A 385 2.61 -10.28 -16.97
N ASN A 386 3.65 -11.00 -16.54
CA ASN A 386 3.86 -11.46 -15.17
C ASN A 386 5.15 -10.91 -14.54
N GLN A 387 5.76 -9.90 -15.16
CA GLN A 387 6.91 -9.17 -14.64
C GLN A 387 6.49 -7.77 -14.24
N TYR A 388 7.21 -7.15 -13.31
CA TYR A 388 6.86 -5.82 -12.80
C TYR A 388 8.04 -4.86 -12.78
N LYS A 389 7.72 -3.58 -12.80
CA LYS A 389 8.60 -2.44 -12.53
C LYS A 389 7.89 -1.45 -11.62
N ILE A 390 8.64 -0.82 -10.74
CA ILE A 390 8.11 0.19 -9.81
C ILE A 390 8.90 1.47 -10.04
N ASP A 391 8.21 2.56 -10.37
CA ASP A 391 8.79 3.90 -10.47
C ASP A 391 8.21 4.77 -9.35
N TYR A 392 9.05 5.38 -8.51
CA TYR A 392 8.58 6.43 -7.61
C TYR A 392 8.54 7.79 -8.31
N LYS A 393 7.57 8.61 -7.94
CA LYS A 393 7.40 9.96 -8.47
C LYS A 393 7.30 10.95 -7.32
N VAL A 394 8.37 11.72 -7.11
CA VAL A 394 8.34 12.85 -6.18
C VAL A 394 7.33 13.88 -6.67
N ALA A 395 6.42 14.28 -5.78
CA ALA A 395 5.38 15.24 -6.09
C ALA A 395 5.97 16.61 -6.43
N GLY A 396 5.43 17.27 -7.45
CA GLY A 396 5.88 18.58 -7.93
C GLY A 396 7.26 18.60 -8.60
N LYS A 397 7.92 17.45 -8.82
CA LYS A 397 9.22 17.35 -9.52
C LYS A 397 9.10 16.62 -10.86
N PRO A 398 10.07 16.74 -11.79
CA PRO A 398 10.09 15.91 -13.00
C PRO A 398 10.23 14.41 -12.67
N LYS A 399 9.73 13.50 -13.54
CA LYS A 399 9.84 12.03 -13.34
C LYS A 399 11.29 11.56 -13.09
N GLY A 400 12.26 12.19 -13.75
CA GLY A 400 13.68 11.84 -13.62
C GLY A 400 14.33 12.23 -12.28
N TYR A 401 13.64 13.01 -11.43
CA TYR A 401 14.15 13.40 -10.13
C TYR A 401 14.06 12.22 -9.15
N GLN A 402 15.13 11.42 -9.09
CA GLN A 402 15.23 10.23 -8.25
C GLN A 402 16.39 10.29 -7.23
N ILE A 403 17.23 11.32 -7.32
CA ILE A 403 18.44 11.43 -6.50
C ILE A 403 18.46 12.81 -5.86
N GLN A 404 18.59 12.88 -4.54
CA GLN A 404 18.97 14.09 -3.83
C GLN A 404 20.48 14.05 -3.57
N ILE A 405 21.22 15.01 -4.13
CA ILE A 405 22.65 15.18 -3.84
C ILE A 405 22.79 16.08 -2.61
N PHE A 406 23.73 15.73 -1.73
CA PHE A 406 24.27 16.62 -0.72
C PHE A 406 25.76 16.80 -0.94
N SER A 407 26.25 18.03 -0.78
CA SER A 407 27.67 18.33 -0.70
C SER A 407 27.88 19.64 0.06
N PRO A 408 29.05 19.88 0.66
CA PRO A 408 29.46 21.24 1.04
C PRO A 408 29.33 22.18 -0.15
N LYS A 409 28.87 23.41 0.10
CA LYS A 409 28.78 24.44 -0.96
C LYS A 409 30.16 25.01 -1.33
N VAL A 410 31.09 25.02 -0.38
CA VAL A 410 32.46 25.53 -0.56
C VAL A 410 33.44 24.60 0.17
N VAL A 411 34.58 24.31 -0.45
CA VAL A 411 35.72 23.61 0.17
C VAL A 411 37.03 24.36 -0.09
N ALA A 412 38.00 24.21 0.81
CA ALA A 412 39.29 24.87 0.70
C ALA A 412 40.24 24.13 -0.26
N ARG A 413 40.84 24.87 -1.21
CA ARG A 413 41.85 24.35 -2.13
C ARG A 413 43.08 23.83 -1.37
N GLY A 414 43.65 22.73 -1.84
CA GLY A 414 44.93 22.22 -1.35
C GLY A 414 44.89 21.58 0.05
N ARG A 415 43.71 21.51 0.67
CA ARG A 415 43.48 20.83 1.96
C ARG A 415 42.72 19.53 1.74
N ASN A 416 42.99 18.54 2.58
CA ASN A 416 42.11 17.38 2.70
C ASN A 416 40.85 17.79 3.45
N THR A 417 39.71 17.19 3.10
CA THR A 417 38.44 17.37 3.80
C THR A 417 37.88 16.01 4.17
N SER A 418 37.26 15.91 5.33
CA SER A 418 36.46 14.76 5.73
C SER A 418 35.00 14.87 5.26
N ALA A 419 34.62 16.01 4.67
CA ALA A 419 33.29 16.17 4.11
C ALA A 419 33.13 15.38 2.81
N GLU A 420 31.96 14.80 2.64
CA GLU A 420 31.64 13.90 1.53
C GLU A 420 30.51 14.44 0.67
N ILE A 421 30.39 13.87 -0.53
CA ILE A 421 29.23 13.98 -1.40
C ILE A 421 28.31 12.82 -1.03
N PHE A 422 27.05 13.09 -0.73
CA PHE A 422 26.04 12.05 -0.55
C PHE A 422 25.05 12.06 -1.70
N ALA A 423 24.55 10.89 -2.04
CA ALA A 423 23.47 10.68 -2.98
C ALA A 423 22.40 9.83 -2.29
N ASN A 424 21.28 10.45 -1.95
CA ASN A 424 20.07 9.75 -1.52
C ASN A 424 19.30 9.37 -2.79
N PHE A 425 19.35 8.09 -3.17
CA PHE A 425 18.71 7.57 -4.39
C PHE A 425 17.41 6.88 -4.00
N PHE A 426 16.26 7.56 -4.17
CA PHE A 426 15.02 7.20 -3.47
C PHE A 426 14.55 5.76 -3.73
N MET A 427 14.68 5.25 -4.95
CA MET A 427 14.35 3.86 -5.34
C MET A 427 15.57 2.92 -5.28
N GLY A 428 16.60 3.32 -4.54
CA GLY A 428 17.80 2.57 -4.35
C GLY A 428 17.64 1.46 -3.33
N ALA A 429 18.44 0.40 -3.46
CA ALA A 429 18.66 -0.60 -2.45
C ALA A 429 20.15 -0.97 -2.39
N GLU A 430 20.57 -1.59 -1.29
CA GLU A 430 21.92 -2.15 -1.18
C GLU A 430 22.23 -3.04 -2.39
N GLY A 431 23.44 -2.89 -2.94
CA GLY A 431 23.86 -3.58 -4.17
C GLY A 431 23.53 -2.85 -5.49
N ASN A 432 22.75 -1.77 -5.46
CA ASN A 432 22.58 -0.92 -6.65
C ASN A 432 23.87 -0.18 -7.01
N LYS A 433 24.04 0.08 -8.31
CA LYS A 433 25.21 0.77 -8.84
C LYS A 433 24.99 2.28 -8.82
N VAL A 434 25.74 2.97 -7.97
CA VAL A 434 25.77 4.43 -7.89
C VAL A 434 27.20 4.93 -8.13
N GLU A 435 27.33 5.89 -9.04
CA GLU A 435 28.62 6.48 -9.43
C GLU A 435 28.51 8.00 -9.45
N TYR A 436 29.61 8.68 -9.20
CA TYR A 436 29.71 10.12 -9.34
C TYR A 436 30.95 10.53 -10.13
N ARG A 437 30.92 11.73 -10.69
CA ARG A 437 32.10 12.39 -11.26
C ARG A 437 32.08 13.87 -10.94
N ILE A 438 33.26 14.48 -10.96
CA ILE A 438 33.42 15.93 -10.84
C ILE A 438 33.87 16.49 -12.18
N ASN A 439 33.12 17.47 -12.69
CA ASN A 439 33.24 18.03 -14.03
C ASN A 439 33.21 16.91 -15.09
N LYS A 440 34.12 16.96 -16.07
CA LYS A 440 34.28 15.91 -17.10
C LYS A 440 35.28 14.82 -16.66
N GLY A 441 35.43 14.60 -15.35
CA GLY A 441 36.29 13.57 -14.79
C GLY A 441 35.80 12.14 -15.06
N LYS A 442 36.55 11.17 -14.56
CA LYS A 442 36.16 9.75 -14.60
C LYS A 442 35.00 9.51 -13.62
N TRP A 443 34.08 8.61 -14.00
CA TRP A 443 33.09 8.06 -13.08
C TRP A 443 33.80 7.21 -12.02
N LEU A 444 33.48 7.47 -10.77
CA LEU A 444 33.96 6.76 -9.60
C LEU A 444 32.76 6.11 -8.90
N PRO A 445 32.88 4.88 -8.39
CA PRO A 445 31.83 4.28 -7.59
C PRO A 445 31.64 5.07 -6.30
N MET A 446 30.38 5.20 -5.86
CA MET A 446 30.04 5.65 -4.51
C MET A 446 29.91 4.43 -3.58
N VAL A 447 30.10 4.64 -2.28
CA VAL A 447 30.02 3.61 -1.25
C VAL A 447 28.63 3.64 -0.63
N TYR A 448 27.96 2.50 -0.56
CA TYR A 448 26.69 2.38 0.16
C TYR A 448 26.91 2.61 1.66
N VAL A 449 26.05 3.39 2.30
CA VAL A 449 26.13 3.71 3.73
C VAL A 449 24.76 3.63 4.38
N LYS A 450 24.72 3.13 5.62
CA LYS A 450 23.56 3.25 6.51
C LYS A 450 23.79 4.44 7.42
N ASP A 451 23.22 5.58 7.06
CA ASP A 451 23.32 6.84 7.80
C ASP A 451 22.07 7.68 7.53
N THR A 452 21.85 8.70 8.33
CA THR A 452 20.84 9.73 8.11
C THR A 452 21.18 10.60 6.90
N ASP A 453 20.20 10.97 6.07
CA ASP A 453 20.43 11.86 4.93
C ASP A 453 20.86 13.27 5.40
N PRO A 454 22.09 13.72 5.07
CA PRO A 454 22.57 15.04 5.48
C PRO A 454 21.74 16.21 4.91
N SER A 455 21.10 16.04 3.74
CA SER A 455 20.15 17.02 3.22
C SER A 455 18.95 17.20 4.13
N PHE A 456 18.42 16.10 4.68
CA PHE A 456 17.30 16.15 5.61
C PHE A 456 17.74 16.68 6.98
N LEU A 457 18.89 16.23 7.49
CA LEU A 457 19.46 16.77 8.73
C LEU A 457 19.67 18.28 8.68
N SER A 458 20.17 18.82 7.56
CA SER A 458 20.34 20.27 7.41
C SER A 458 19.00 21.02 7.49
N LYS A 459 17.91 20.45 6.94
CA LYS A 459 16.56 21.01 7.09
C LYS A 459 16.12 20.96 8.56
N LEU A 460 16.33 19.86 9.27
CA LEU A 460 16.00 19.75 10.69
C LEU A 460 16.76 20.78 11.54
N GLN A 461 18.07 20.94 11.30
CA GLN A 461 18.88 21.93 11.99
C GLN A 461 18.35 23.35 11.79
N LYS A 462 17.82 23.69 10.61
CA LYS A 462 17.18 24.99 10.39
C LYS A 462 15.98 25.21 11.33
N TRP A 463 15.17 24.17 11.55
CA TRP A 463 14.06 24.24 12.51
C TRP A 463 14.53 24.33 13.96
N ASP A 464 15.65 23.70 14.30
CA ASP A 464 16.16 23.67 15.68
C ASP A 464 16.96 24.92 16.06
N LEU A 465 17.54 25.60 15.07
CA LEU A 465 18.41 26.77 15.26
C LEU A 465 17.74 28.10 14.93
N THR A 466 16.51 28.09 14.42
CA THR A 466 15.75 29.32 14.17
C THR A 466 15.37 30.03 15.47
N GLU A 467 15.53 31.34 15.53
CA GLU A 467 15.07 32.18 16.65
C GLU A 467 13.61 32.61 16.51
N GLN A 468 12.96 32.26 15.39
CA GLN A 468 11.56 32.58 15.10
C GLN A 468 10.80 31.33 14.66
N LEU A 469 9.53 31.24 15.04
CA LEU A 469 8.66 30.14 14.63
C LEU A 469 8.47 30.16 13.10
N LEU A 470 8.89 29.09 12.44
CA LEU A 470 8.67 28.92 11.01
C LEU A 470 7.22 28.51 10.75
N ARG A 471 6.68 28.93 9.61
CA ARG A 471 5.37 28.48 9.15
C ARG A 471 5.43 26.98 8.81
N GLY A 472 4.58 26.19 9.44
CA GLY A 472 4.53 24.73 9.27
C GLY A 472 4.71 23.99 10.59
N ARG A 473 4.93 22.68 10.51
CA ARG A 473 5.25 21.84 11.67
C ARG A 473 6.67 21.33 11.51
N ARG A 474 7.49 21.39 12.57
CA ARG A 474 8.82 20.77 12.54
C ARG A 474 8.68 19.28 12.14
N PRO A 475 9.49 18.80 11.18
CA PRO A 475 9.51 17.38 10.86
C PRO A 475 9.99 16.50 12.02
N SER A 476 9.68 15.22 11.96
CA SER A 476 10.19 14.19 12.86
C SER A 476 11.71 14.06 12.72
N ASN A 477 12.35 13.48 13.74
CA ASN A 477 13.79 13.25 13.69
C ASN A 477 14.16 12.27 12.57
N ALA A 478 15.30 12.52 11.94
CA ALA A 478 15.86 11.67 10.89
C ALA A 478 16.09 10.24 11.38
N VAL A 479 15.98 9.30 10.46
CA VAL A 479 16.38 7.89 10.64
C VAL A 479 17.43 7.53 9.60
N GLU A 480 18.09 6.40 9.82
CA GLU A 480 18.99 5.84 8.82
C GLU A 480 18.21 5.57 7.52
N SER A 481 18.76 6.05 6.41
CA SER A 481 18.26 5.76 5.07
C SER A 481 18.83 4.42 4.60
N THR A 482 17.99 3.60 3.98
CA THR A 482 18.38 2.34 3.35
C THR A 482 18.91 2.51 1.92
N HIS A 483 18.99 3.75 1.44
CA HIS A 483 19.20 4.08 0.04
C HIS A 483 20.09 5.33 -0.10
N LEU A 484 21.19 5.33 0.67
CA LEU A 484 22.18 6.40 0.73
C LEU A 484 23.57 5.91 0.30
N TRP A 485 24.27 6.74 -0.47
CA TRP A 485 25.64 6.49 -0.92
C TRP A 485 26.53 7.71 -0.64
N SER A 486 27.81 7.48 -0.32
CA SER A 486 28.81 8.53 -0.11
C SER A 486 29.98 8.46 -1.10
N GLY A 487 30.62 9.60 -1.34
CA GLY A 487 31.79 9.73 -2.20
C GLY A 487 32.70 10.87 -1.74
N SER A 488 34.00 10.70 -1.91
CA SER A 488 34.99 11.68 -1.45
C SER A 488 35.05 12.96 -2.32
N ILE A 489 35.45 14.08 -1.70
CA ILE A 489 35.74 15.33 -2.42
C ILE A 489 37.26 15.50 -2.55
N PRO A 490 37.84 15.44 -3.77
CA PRO A 490 39.27 15.59 -4.00
C PRO A 490 39.71 17.08 -3.97
N ALA A 491 39.32 17.81 -2.91
CA ALA A 491 39.55 19.25 -2.76
C ALA A 491 41.03 19.65 -2.85
N ARG A 492 41.95 18.73 -2.49
CA ARG A 492 43.40 18.95 -2.62
C ARG A 492 43.86 19.17 -4.05
N THR A 493 43.26 18.48 -5.02
CA THR A 493 43.71 18.47 -6.41
C THR A 493 42.86 19.33 -7.34
N LEU A 494 41.68 19.77 -6.89
CA LEU A 494 40.81 20.61 -7.70
C LEU A 494 41.34 22.06 -7.75
N PRO A 495 41.28 22.73 -8.92
CA PRO A 495 41.62 24.15 -9.02
C PRO A 495 40.59 25.00 -8.28
N ALA A 496 40.92 26.25 -7.94
CA ALA A 496 39.92 27.17 -7.43
C ALA A 496 38.86 27.49 -8.49
N GLY A 497 37.60 27.62 -8.08
CA GLY A 497 36.47 27.94 -8.95
C GLY A 497 35.25 27.05 -8.72
N PRO A 498 34.21 27.22 -9.56
CA PRO A 498 33.03 26.38 -9.53
C PRO A 498 33.33 25.00 -10.12
N HIS A 499 32.71 23.98 -9.52
CA HIS A 499 32.76 22.60 -9.96
C HIS A 499 31.37 21.99 -9.95
N LYS A 500 31.16 21.06 -10.89
CA LYS A 500 29.91 20.33 -11.03
C LYS A 500 30.11 18.89 -10.58
N ILE A 501 29.26 18.43 -9.67
CA ILE A 501 29.09 17.02 -9.31
C ILE A 501 27.99 16.49 -10.22
N GLU A 502 28.23 15.36 -10.86
CA GLU A 502 27.19 14.58 -11.52
C GLU A 502 27.13 13.21 -10.85
N VAL A 503 25.96 12.79 -10.43
CA VAL A 503 25.70 11.45 -9.89
C VAL A 503 24.82 10.70 -10.88
N ARG A 504 25.12 9.43 -11.13
CA ARG A 504 24.23 8.51 -11.84
C ARG A 504 23.97 7.27 -11.01
N ALA A 505 22.73 6.81 -10.99
CA ALA A 505 22.31 5.62 -10.28
C ALA A 505 21.52 4.69 -11.21
N THR A 506 21.68 3.38 -11.04
CA THR A 506 20.91 2.36 -11.76
C THR A 506 20.07 1.56 -10.77
N ASP A 507 18.74 1.56 -10.95
CA ASP A 507 17.83 0.78 -10.09
C ASP A 507 17.87 -0.72 -10.40
N MET A 508 17.15 -1.52 -9.60
CA MET A 508 17.03 -2.96 -9.81
C MET A 508 16.26 -3.37 -11.09
N PHE A 509 15.60 -2.42 -11.76
CA PHE A 509 14.87 -2.62 -13.02
C PHE A 509 15.67 -2.19 -14.26
N GLY A 510 16.90 -1.71 -14.06
CA GLY A 510 17.82 -1.27 -15.10
C GLY A 510 17.63 0.16 -15.59
N ASN A 511 16.77 0.96 -14.95
CA ASN A 511 16.63 2.37 -15.27
C ASN A 511 17.83 3.16 -14.73
N VAL A 512 18.30 4.13 -15.52
CA VAL A 512 19.42 4.99 -15.14
C VAL A 512 18.92 6.41 -14.90
N PHE A 513 19.19 6.94 -13.71
CA PHE A 513 18.88 8.31 -13.33
C PHE A 513 20.16 9.12 -13.17
N THR A 514 20.09 10.42 -13.40
CA THR A 514 21.23 11.34 -13.23
C THR A 514 20.75 12.61 -12.56
N GLU A 515 21.55 13.12 -11.63
CA GLU A 515 21.33 14.41 -10.99
C GLU A 515 22.66 15.18 -10.91
N GLU A 516 22.57 16.51 -10.87
CA GLU A 516 23.75 17.38 -10.84
C GLU A 516 23.66 18.43 -9.73
N GLN A 517 24.79 18.72 -9.10
CA GLN A 517 24.90 19.80 -8.11
C GLN A 517 26.22 20.53 -8.27
N SER A 518 26.27 21.81 -7.94
CA SER A 518 27.52 22.59 -7.97
C SER A 518 28.07 22.87 -6.57
N PHE A 519 29.39 22.91 -6.47
CA PHE A 519 30.12 23.41 -5.30
C PHE A 519 31.29 24.29 -5.76
N LYS A 520 31.91 25.03 -4.84
CA LYS A 520 33.09 25.86 -5.13
C LYS A 520 34.32 25.34 -4.39
N VAL A 521 35.47 25.42 -5.04
CA VAL A 521 36.78 25.32 -4.39
C VAL A 521 37.34 26.73 -4.28
N GLU A 522 37.70 27.17 -3.08
CA GLU A 522 38.21 28.52 -2.83
C GLU A 522 39.60 28.47 -2.19
N GLU A 523 40.38 29.53 -2.40
CA GLU A 523 41.66 29.69 -1.71
C GLU A 523 41.42 29.81 -0.20
N PRO A 524 42.18 29.08 0.65
CA PRO A 524 42.02 29.22 2.09
C PRO A 524 42.28 30.67 2.53
N VAL A 525 41.35 31.25 3.29
CA VAL A 525 41.60 32.52 3.98
C VAL A 525 42.72 32.28 5.01
N LYS A 526 43.71 33.18 5.02
CA LYS A 526 44.88 33.08 5.90
C LYS A 526 44.54 33.40 7.34
#